data_AF-R7UZC2-F1
#
_entry.id   AF-R7UZC2-F1
#
_cell.length_a   1.000
_cell.length_b   1.000
_cell.length_c   1.000
_cell.angle_alpha   90.00
_cell.angle_beta   90.00
_cell.angle_gamma   90.00
#
_symmetry.space_group_name_H-M   'P 1'
#
loop_
_entity.id
_entity.type
_entity.pdbx_description
1 polymer ?
#
loop_
_entity_poly.entity_id
_entity_poly.type
_entity_poly.pdbx_seq_one_letter_code
_entity_poly.pdbx_strand_id
1 'polypeptide(L)'
;NCSRWCFCGYNCSHWCFSGCNCSRWCFSGFNCSRWCFCGYNCSRWCFSGFNCSRWCFSGFNCSRWCFCGYNCSHWCCSGFNCSRWCFSGFNCSRWCFCGYNCSRWCFCGYNCSHWCCRGCNCSHWCFCGYNCSRWCFCGYNCSRWCFCGYNCSRWYFSGFNCSRWCFCGYNCSL
;
A
#
# COMPACT_ATOMS: atom_id res chain seq x y z
N ASN A 1 8.17 -21.24 -6.90
CA ASN A 1 9.26 -20.69 -6.04
C ASN A 1 10.50 -20.44 -6.88
N CYS A 2 11.27 -19.36 -6.64
CA CYS A 2 12.52 -19.09 -7.36
C CYS A 2 13.69 -18.70 -6.43
N SER A 3 14.91 -19.09 -6.80
CA SER A 3 16.15 -18.89 -6.03
C SER A 3 16.93 -17.61 -6.36
N ARG A 4 16.57 -16.88 -7.43
CA ARG A 4 17.24 -15.63 -7.83
C ARG A 4 16.29 -14.56 -8.36
N TRP A 5 15.52 -14.83 -9.42
CA TRP A 5 14.67 -13.82 -10.07
C TRP A 5 13.29 -14.40 -10.43
N CYS A 6 12.21 -13.77 -9.95
CA CYS A 6 10.86 -13.94 -10.49
C CYS A 6 10.50 -12.70 -11.30
N PHE A 7 10.10 -12.89 -12.56
CA PHE A 7 9.48 -11.87 -13.41
C PHE A 7 8.11 -12.38 -13.85
N CYS A 8 7.04 -11.62 -13.59
CA CYS A 8 5.68 -12.04 -13.93
C CYS A 8 4.86 -10.85 -14.45
N GLY A 9 4.50 -10.86 -15.74
CA GLY A 9 3.64 -9.87 -16.37
C GLY A 9 2.33 -10.49 -16.82
N TYR A 10 1.19 -9.88 -16.47
CA TYR A 10 -0.13 -10.39 -16.84
C TYR A 10 -1.03 -9.26 -17.37
N ASN A 11 -1.75 -9.56 -18.46
CA ASN A 11 -2.83 -8.73 -18.98
C ASN A 11 -4.09 -9.61 -19.11
N CYS A 12 -5.13 -9.32 -18.32
CA CYS A 12 -6.28 -10.21 -18.14
C CYS A 12 -7.61 -9.46 -18.23
N SER A 13 -8.50 -9.89 -19.13
CA SER A 13 -9.81 -9.27 -19.31
C SER A 13 -10.77 -9.54 -18.15
N HIS A 14 -10.73 -10.73 -17.54
CA HIS A 14 -11.69 -11.13 -16.50
C HIS A 14 -11.03 -11.40 -15.13
N TRP A 15 -10.21 -12.44 -15.00
CA TRP A 15 -9.57 -12.80 -13.73
C TRP A 15 -8.07 -12.96 -13.91
N CYS A 16 -7.30 -12.53 -12.91
CA CYS A 16 -5.90 -12.89 -12.75
C CYS A 16 -5.65 -13.38 -11.32
N PHE A 17 -4.99 -14.53 -11.19
CA PHE A 17 -4.54 -15.10 -9.93
C PHE A 17 -3.04 -15.36 -10.04
N SER A 18 -2.22 -14.84 -9.11
CA SER A 18 -0.76 -15.03 -9.16
C SER A 18 -0.14 -15.13 -7.77
N GLY A 19 0.67 -16.18 -7.56
CA GLY A 19 1.40 -16.41 -6.31
C GLY A 19 2.89 -16.58 -6.58
N CYS A 20 3.74 -15.87 -5.84
CA CYS A 20 5.19 -15.91 -6.05
C CYS A 20 6.00 -15.86 -4.75
N ASN A 21 6.78 -16.92 -4.49
CA ASN A 21 7.84 -16.93 -3.48
C ASN A 21 9.21 -16.84 -4.16
N CYS A 22 10.03 -15.83 -3.85
CA CYS A 22 11.39 -15.69 -4.39
C CYS A 22 12.44 -15.32 -3.32
N SER A 23 13.61 -15.96 -3.32
CA SER A 23 14.63 -15.69 -2.30
C SER A 23 15.48 -14.43 -2.52
N ARG A 24 15.49 -13.81 -3.72
CA ARG A 24 16.26 -12.56 -3.95
C ARG A 24 15.45 -11.44 -4.61
N TRP A 25 14.97 -11.61 -5.83
CA TRP A 25 14.29 -10.55 -6.57
C TRP A 25 12.95 -11.01 -7.14
N CYS A 26 11.89 -10.27 -6.89
CA CYS A 26 10.60 -10.46 -7.52
C CYS A 26 10.12 -9.15 -8.15
N PHE A 27 9.84 -9.20 -9.45
CA PHE A 27 9.25 -8.13 -10.24
C PHE A 27 7.92 -8.60 -10.80
N SER A 28 6.85 -7.82 -10.64
CA SER A 28 5.54 -8.20 -11.15
C SER A 28 4.73 -7.01 -11.67
N GLY A 29 3.93 -7.25 -12.71
CA GLY A 29 3.12 -6.22 -13.37
C GLY A 29 1.77 -6.78 -13.81
N PHE A 30 0.69 -6.10 -13.45
CA PHE A 30 -0.67 -6.53 -13.71
C PHE A 30 -1.49 -5.45 -14.40
N ASN A 31 -2.17 -5.83 -15.48
CA ASN A 31 -3.29 -5.08 -16.05
C ASN A 31 -4.52 -5.99 -16.05
N CYS A 32 -5.58 -5.62 -15.34
CA CYS A 32 -6.76 -6.48 -15.14
C CYS A 32 -8.07 -5.70 -15.26
N SER A 33 -8.97 -6.08 -16.17
CA SER A 33 -10.22 -5.34 -16.33
C SER A 33 -11.18 -5.57 -15.16
N ARG A 34 -11.45 -6.83 -14.76
CA ARG A 34 -12.42 -7.12 -13.68
C ARG A 34 -11.77 -7.46 -12.34
N TRP A 35 -10.97 -8.52 -12.24
CA TRP A 35 -10.46 -9.02 -10.95
C TRP A 35 -8.97 -9.40 -11.00
N CYS A 36 -8.22 -8.99 -9.99
CA CYS A 36 -6.83 -9.37 -9.76
C CYS A 36 -6.64 -9.79 -8.30
N PHE A 37 -6.08 -10.98 -8.07
CA PHE A 37 -5.80 -11.54 -6.75
C PHE A 37 -4.35 -12.04 -6.69
N CYS A 38 -3.47 -11.42 -5.89
CA CYS A 38 -2.05 -11.77 -5.91
C CYS A 38 -1.36 -11.83 -4.54
N GLY A 39 -0.44 -12.79 -4.38
CA GLY A 39 0.30 -13.04 -3.14
C GLY A 39 1.80 -13.18 -3.37
N TYR A 40 2.59 -12.41 -2.61
CA TYR A 40 4.05 -12.31 -2.78
C TYR A 40 4.80 -12.54 -1.48
N ASN A 41 5.85 -13.36 -1.54
CA ASN A 41 6.84 -13.51 -0.48
C ASN A 41 8.25 -13.35 -1.08
N CYS A 42 9.03 -12.37 -0.61
CA CYS A 42 10.41 -12.21 -1.08
C CYS A 42 11.45 -11.97 0.02
N SER A 43 12.55 -12.72 0.05
CA SER A 43 13.55 -12.53 1.11
C SER A 43 14.38 -11.24 0.99
N ARG A 44 14.52 -10.62 -0.20
CA ARG A 44 15.32 -9.38 -0.36
C ARG A 44 14.57 -8.24 -1.04
N TRP A 45 14.10 -8.40 -2.28
CA TRP A 45 13.55 -7.29 -3.07
C TRP A 45 12.26 -7.69 -3.77
N CYS A 46 11.17 -7.00 -3.48
CA CYS A 46 9.91 -7.12 -4.19
C CYS A 46 9.51 -5.78 -4.81
N PHE A 47 9.25 -5.81 -6.12
CA PHE A 47 8.73 -4.70 -6.92
C PHE A 47 7.43 -5.17 -7.58
N SER A 48 6.35 -4.40 -7.43
CA SER A 48 5.05 -4.74 -8.02
C SER A 48 4.26 -3.52 -8.49
N GLY A 49 3.57 -3.67 -9.62
CA GLY A 49 2.68 -2.66 -10.19
C GLY A 49 1.34 -3.26 -10.59
N PHE A 50 0.23 -2.65 -10.17
CA PHE A 50 -1.13 -3.10 -10.46
C PHE A 50 -1.95 -1.99 -11.10
N ASN A 51 -2.58 -2.29 -12.24
CA ASN A 51 -3.62 -1.49 -12.86
C ASN A 51 -4.89 -2.36 -12.97
N CYS A 52 -5.97 -1.99 -12.29
CA CYS A 52 -7.19 -2.81 -12.22
C CYS A 52 -8.45 -1.95 -12.38
N SER A 53 -9.29 -2.20 -13.39
CA SER A 53 -10.47 -1.32 -13.56
C SER A 53 -11.52 -1.54 -12.45
N ARG A 54 -11.85 -2.79 -12.09
CA ARG A 54 -12.85 -3.07 -11.04
C ARG A 54 -12.26 -3.46 -9.69
N TRP A 55 -11.55 -4.59 -9.57
CA TRP A 55 -11.14 -5.12 -8.26
C TRP A 55 -9.67 -5.58 -8.25
N CYS A 56 -8.90 -5.10 -7.28
CA CYS A 56 -7.57 -5.60 -6.94
C CYS A 56 -7.50 -6.04 -5.47
N PHE A 57 -6.99 -7.24 -5.23
CA PHE A 57 -6.71 -7.79 -3.90
C PHE A 57 -5.26 -8.29 -3.86
N SER A 58 -4.45 -7.82 -2.92
CA SER A 58 -3.02 -8.13 -2.90
C SER A 58 -2.43 -8.34 -1.50
N GLY A 59 -1.40 -9.19 -1.40
CA GLY A 59 -0.68 -9.47 -0.15
C GLY A 59 0.83 -9.62 -0.37
N PHE A 60 1.62 -8.97 0.48
CA PHE A 60 3.07 -8.88 0.36
C PHE A 60 3.77 -9.17 1.69
N ASN A 61 4.74 -10.07 1.66
CA ASN A 61 5.71 -10.29 2.73
C ASN A 61 7.14 -10.11 2.16
N CYS A 62 7.96 -9.26 2.74
CA CYS A 62 9.35 -9.10 2.30
C CYS A 62 10.36 -8.85 3.42
N SER A 63 11.46 -9.61 3.50
CA SER A 63 12.39 -9.41 4.63
C SER A 63 13.21 -8.13 4.56
N ARG A 64 13.46 -7.53 3.38
CA ARG A 64 14.29 -6.31 3.25
C ARG A 64 13.61 -5.13 2.54
N TRP A 65 13.20 -5.26 1.29
CA TRP A 65 12.74 -4.12 0.49
C TRP A 65 11.49 -4.44 -0.32
N CYS A 66 10.42 -3.69 -0.10
CA CYS A 66 9.14 -3.83 -0.81
C CYS A 66 8.75 -2.48 -1.44
N PHE A 67 8.54 -2.46 -2.76
CA PHE A 67 8.15 -1.29 -3.55
C PHE A 67 6.90 -1.62 -4.36
N CYS A 68 5.75 -1.02 -4.05
CA CYS A 68 4.48 -1.44 -4.64
C CYS A 68 3.59 -0.26 -5.07
N GLY A 69 3.12 -0.27 -6.33
CA GLY A 69 2.27 0.78 -6.91
C GLY A 69 0.91 0.25 -7.40
N TYR A 70 -0.16 1.00 -7.17
CA TYR A 70 -1.54 0.60 -7.49
C TYR A 70 -2.29 1.71 -8.22
N ASN A 71 -3.07 1.34 -9.23
CA ASN A 71 -4.09 2.14 -9.88
C ASN A 71 -5.39 1.30 -9.98
N CYS A 72 -6.50 1.75 -9.39
CA CYS A 72 -7.72 0.94 -9.29
C CYS A 72 -9.03 1.74 -9.51
N SER A 73 -9.79 1.50 -10.58
CA SER A 73 -10.92 2.39 -10.92
C SER A 73 -12.23 2.14 -10.13
N HIS A 74 -12.31 1.09 -9.30
CA HIS A 74 -13.41 0.90 -8.35
C HIS A 74 -12.92 0.44 -6.97
N TRP A 75 -12.26 -0.72 -6.84
CA TRP A 75 -11.87 -1.30 -5.55
C TRP A 75 -10.42 -1.79 -5.54
N CYS A 76 -9.70 -1.45 -4.47
CA CYS A 76 -8.37 -1.94 -4.15
C CYS A 76 -8.31 -2.39 -2.68
N CYS A 77 -7.74 -3.55 -2.42
CA CYS A 77 -7.45 -4.06 -1.08
C CYS A 77 -6.04 -4.64 -1.05
N SER A 78 -5.22 -4.28 -0.06
CA SER A 78 -3.79 -4.58 -0.04
C SER A 78 -3.24 -4.76 1.38
N GLY A 79 -2.33 -5.72 1.55
CA GLY A 79 -1.63 -5.99 2.81
C GLY A 79 -0.12 -6.09 2.61
N PHE A 80 0.67 -5.45 3.47
CA PHE A 80 2.14 -5.45 3.43
C PHE A 80 2.73 -5.84 4.79
N ASN A 81 3.76 -6.67 4.78
CA ASN A 81 4.63 -6.93 5.91
C ASN A 81 6.09 -6.88 5.41
N CYS A 82 6.89 -5.92 5.87
CA CYS A 82 8.28 -5.82 5.43
C CYS A 82 9.26 -5.36 6.52
N SER A 83 10.22 -6.20 6.93
CA SER A 83 11.01 -5.88 8.13
C SER A 83 11.86 -4.60 8.01
N ARG A 84 12.51 -4.33 6.87
CA ARG A 84 13.42 -3.17 6.76
C ARG A 84 12.80 -1.96 6.05
N TRP A 85 12.30 -2.10 4.83
CA TRP A 85 11.91 -0.95 4.00
C TRP A 85 10.65 -1.24 3.17
N CYS A 86 9.55 -0.57 3.49
CA CYS A 86 8.33 -0.58 2.69
C CYS A 86 8.08 0.78 2.06
N PHE A 87 7.92 0.81 0.73
CA PHE A 87 7.57 1.99 -0.05
C PHE A 87 6.32 1.67 -0.88
N SER A 88 5.33 2.56 -0.88
CA SER A 88 4.08 2.30 -1.60
C SER A 88 3.34 3.56 -2.04
N GLY A 89 2.65 3.42 -3.17
CA GLY A 89 1.78 4.45 -3.74
C GLY A 89 0.46 3.85 -4.20
N PHE A 90 -0.65 4.44 -3.76
CA PHE A 90 -2.00 4.00 -4.08
C PHE A 90 -2.76 5.08 -4.83
N ASN A 91 -3.17 4.79 -6.05
CA ASN A 91 -4.23 5.51 -6.74
C ASN A 91 -5.43 4.56 -6.87
N CYS A 92 -6.60 4.99 -6.46
CA CYS A 92 -7.87 4.31 -6.72
C CYS A 92 -8.92 5.41 -6.93
N SER A 93 -10.06 5.10 -7.57
CA SER A 93 -11.09 6.12 -7.80
C SER A 93 -12.43 5.87 -7.13
N ARG A 94 -12.62 4.75 -6.39
CA ARG A 94 -13.82 4.62 -5.55
C ARG A 94 -13.64 4.02 -4.17
N TRP A 95 -12.80 3.01 -3.95
CA TRP A 95 -12.69 2.30 -2.67
C TRP A 95 -11.29 1.69 -2.50
N CYS A 96 -10.51 2.17 -1.55
CA CYS A 96 -9.17 1.64 -1.26
C CYS A 96 -9.07 1.10 0.16
N PHE A 97 -8.34 0.01 0.39
CA PHE A 97 -8.18 -0.63 1.69
C PHE A 97 -6.72 -1.09 1.83
N CYS A 98 -5.93 -0.51 2.73
CA CYS A 98 -4.48 -0.77 2.78
C CYS A 98 -3.94 -0.98 4.20
N GLY A 99 -3.39 -2.16 4.49
CA GLY A 99 -2.74 -2.50 5.75
C GLY A 99 -1.24 -2.69 5.61
N TYR A 100 -0.43 -2.14 6.51
CA TYR A 100 1.03 -2.30 6.50
C TYR A 100 1.57 -2.81 7.84
N ASN A 101 2.73 -3.44 7.78
CA ASN A 101 3.57 -3.76 8.91
C ASN A 101 5.04 -3.70 8.48
N CYS A 102 5.90 -3.19 9.37
CA CYS A 102 7.32 -2.98 9.13
C CYS A 102 8.06 -2.97 10.47
N SER A 103 9.40 -3.09 10.48
CA SER A 103 10.18 -2.87 11.71
C SER A 103 11.30 -1.84 11.61
N ARG A 104 11.53 -1.21 10.44
CA ARG A 104 12.48 -0.09 10.32
C ARG A 104 11.98 1.15 9.57
N TRP A 105 11.55 1.05 8.32
CA TRP A 105 11.19 2.23 7.51
C TRP A 105 9.96 1.96 6.63
N CYS A 106 8.95 2.81 6.73
CA CYS A 106 7.70 2.71 5.98
C CYS A 106 7.31 4.06 5.36
N PHE A 107 6.99 4.06 4.07
CA PHE A 107 6.64 5.25 3.29
C PHE A 107 5.41 4.95 2.44
N CYS A 108 4.29 5.63 2.70
CA CYS A 108 2.99 5.33 2.08
C CYS A 108 2.22 6.59 1.68
N GLY A 109 1.91 6.75 0.39
CA GLY A 109 1.06 7.82 -0.15
C GLY A 109 -0.17 7.28 -0.89
N TYR A 110 -1.32 7.97 -0.80
CA TYR A 110 -2.62 7.44 -1.22
C TYR A 110 -3.52 8.49 -1.89
N ASN A 111 -4.34 8.07 -2.87
CA ASN A 111 -5.11 8.93 -3.79
C ASN A 111 -6.39 8.24 -4.32
N CYS A 112 -7.54 8.37 -3.64
CA CYS A 112 -8.69 7.43 -3.54
C CYS A 112 -10.03 7.57 -4.37
N SER A 113 -10.26 8.64 -5.13
CA SER A 113 -11.55 9.25 -5.63
C SER A 113 -12.95 9.07 -4.95
N HIS A 114 -13.34 8.01 -4.21
CA HIS A 114 -14.56 8.03 -3.34
C HIS A 114 -14.55 7.35 -1.95
N TRP A 115 -13.62 6.46 -1.57
CA TRP A 115 -13.47 5.88 -0.21
C TRP A 115 -12.05 5.30 -0.09
N CYS A 116 -11.44 5.29 1.10
CA CYS A 116 -10.05 4.81 1.26
C CYS A 116 -9.68 4.49 2.72
N CYS A 117 -9.92 3.29 3.24
CA CYS A 117 -9.49 2.92 4.59
C CYS A 117 -8.03 2.45 4.61
N ARG A 118 -7.26 2.80 5.65
CA ARG A 118 -5.82 2.47 5.73
C ARG A 118 -5.43 2.13 7.18
N GLY A 119 -4.23 1.61 7.37
CA GLY A 119 -3.63 1.26 8.66
C GLY A 119 -2.17 0.87 8.45
N CYS A 120 -1.22 1.28 9.30
CA CYS A 120 0.18 0.86 9.14
C CYS A 120 0.75 0.23 10.43
N ASN A 121 1.93 -0.37 10.31
CA ASN A 121 2.82 -0.71 11.40
C ASN A 121 4.27 -0.53 10.93
N CYS A 122 5.17 -0.14 11.83
CA CYS A 122 6.59 0.19 11.62
C CYS A 122 7.24 0.38 13.00
N SER A 123 8.51 0.06 13.22
CA SER A 123 9.13 0.25 14.55
C SER A 123 10.16 1.38 14.63
N HIS A 124 10.70 1.87 13.51
CA HIS A 124 11.77 2.90 13.52
C HIS A 124 11.58 4.15 12.65
N TRP A 125 10.74 4.22 11.60
CA TRP A 125 10.37 5.45 10.86
C TRP A 125 9.12 5.24 9.98
N CYS A 126 8.08 6.09 10.02
CA CYS A 126 6.91 5.96 9.12
C CYS A 126 6.35 7.28 8.57
N PHE A 127 6.67 7.61 7.32
CA PHE A 127 5.93 8.66 6.59
C PHE A 127 4.62 8.09 6.02
N CYS A 128 3.50 8.76 6.29
CA CYS A 128 2.18 8.42 5.76
C CYS A 128 1.61 9.59 4.93
N GLY A 129 0.45 9.39 4.27
CA GLY A 129 -0.07 10.46 3.42
C GLY A 129 -1.46 10.35 2.79
N TYR A 130 -2.39 11.09 3.40
CA TYR A 130 -3.44 11.90 2.73
C TYR A 130 -4.70 11.22 2.16
N ASN A 131 -5.86 11.88 2.30
CA ASN A 131 -7.19 11.33 1.98
C ASN A 131 -8.38 12.33 1.93
N CYS A 132 -9.43 12.02 1.15
CA CYS A 132 -10.48 12.94 0.68
C CYS A 132 -11.96 12.54 1.08
N SER A 133 -13.07 13.17 0.65
CA SER A 133 -14.44 12.81 1.16
C SER A 133 -15.66 13.02 0.20
N ARG A 134 -15.67 12.62 -1.08
CA ARG A 134 -14.65 11.86 -1.83
C ARG A 134 -14.07 10.74 -0.92
N TRP A 135 -12.77 10.45 -0.83
CA TRP A 135 -12.19 9.16 -0.37
C TRP A 135 -11.48 9.00 1.00
N CYS A 136 -12.03 8.26 2.01
CA CYS A 136 -11.46 8.28 3.39
C CYS A 136 -11.22 7.06 4.32
N PHE A 137 -10.43 7.35 5.40
CA PHE A 137 -9.70 6.54 6.47
C PHE A 137 -8.15 6.38 6.38
N CYS A 138 -7.37 6.26 7.48
CA CYS A 138 -5.88 6.53 7.45
C CYS A 138 -4.94 5.52 8.10
N GLY A 139 -3.69 5.50 7.60
CA GLY A 139 -2.54 4.71 8.09
C GLY A 139 -1.58 5.51 9.00
N TYR A 140 -0.84 4.79 9.83
CA TYR A 140 -0.21 5.22 11.08
C TYR A 140 1.00 4.30 11.38
N ASN A 141 2.29 4.70 11.49
CA ASN A 141 3.19 4.00 12.47
C ASN A 141 4.51 4.65 12.95
N CYS A 142 5.21 3.94 13.84
CA CYS A 142 6.24 4.44 14.72
C CYS A 142 7.60 4.76 14.05
N SER A 143 8.20 5.93 14.37
CA SER A 143 9.68 6.04 14.41
C SER A 143 10.36 5.26 15.55
N ARG A 144 9.59 4.59 16.38
CA ARG A 144 9.04 5.27 17.55
C ARG A 144 8.05 6.46 17.20
N TRP A 145 8.31 7.77 17.01
CA TRP A 145 7.35 8.76 16.38
C TRP A 145 8.09 9.53 15.25
N CYS A 146 7.68 9.59 13.98
CA CYS A 146 6.32 9.56 13.39
C CYS A 146 6.44 9.48 11.82
N PHE A 147 5.74 10.21 10.91
CA PHE A 147 4.88 11.43 10.93
C PHE A 147 3.76 11.43 9.83
N CYS A 148 2.53 11.16 10.27
CA CYS A 148 1.28 11.87 9.90
C CYS A 148 0.60 11.69 8.52
N GLY A 149 -0.65 12.17 8.39
CA GLY A 149 -1.45 12.19 7.15
C GLY A 149 -2.82 12.88 7.32
N TYR A 150 -3.28 13.64 6.31
CA TYR A 150 -4.46 14.53 6.43
C TYR A 150 -5.27 14.86 5.13
N ASN A 151 -6.01 15.97 5.12
CA ASN A 151 -7.48 15.96 5.12
C ASN A 151 -8.09 17.38 4.93
N CYS A 152 -9.34 17.54 4.44
CA CYS A 152 -9.85 18.84 3.93
C CYS A 152 -11.38 18.89 3.55
N SER A 153 -12.33 18.54 4.44
CA SER A 153 -13.82 18.65 4.34
C SER A 153 -14.77 17.62 3.65
N ARG A 154 -15.21 17.62 2.37
CA ARG A 154 -14.60 17.75 1.02
C ARG A 154 -13.35 16.87 0.78
N TRP A 155 -12.55 16.72 1.82
CA TRP A 155 -11.55 15.69 2.13
C TRP A 155 -11.74 15.20 3.61
N TYR A 156 -10.97 14.26 4.21
CA TYR A 156 -10.81 14.00 5.70
C TYR A 156 -10.95 12.58 6.28
N PHE A 157 -9.80 11.96 6.63
CA PHE A 157 -9.50 11.18 7.84
C PHE A 157 -7.99 10.85 7.98
N SER A 158 -7.42 11.00 9.20
CA SER A 158 -5.98 11.26 9.55
C SER A 158 -5.24 10.14 10.30
N GLY A 159 -3.90 10.19 10.47
CA GLY A 159 -3.17 9.21 11.31
C GLY A 159 -1.69 9.45 11.70
N PHE A 160 -1.30 9.07 12.94
CA PHE A 160 -0.07 9.41 13.72
C PHE A 160 0.68 8.15 14.29
N ASN A 161 1.82 8.21 15.05
CA ASN A 161 2.31 7.06 15.90
C ASN A 161 3.64 7.18 16.70
N CYS A 162 3.97 6.20 17.60
CA CYS A 162 4.46 6.31 19.01
C CYS A 162 5.95 6.05 19.48
N SER A 163 6.74 7.11 19.76
CA SER A 163 7.99 7.19 20.59
C SER A 163 7.76 7.76 21.99
N ARG A 164 8.23 8.99 22.24
CA ARG A 164 7.66 9.84 23.29
C ARG A 164 6.50 10.68 22.74
N TRP A 165 6.61 11.80 21.99
CA TRP A 165 5.44 12.41 21.27
C TRP A 165 5.69 13.01 19.84
N CYS A 166 4.63 13.07 19.01
CA CYS A 166 4.50 13.72 17.67
C CYS A 166 3.02 13.95 17.36
N PHE A 167 2.61 15.12 16.84
CA PHE A 167 1.26 15.32 16.29
C PHE A 167 1.24 16.21 15.04
N CYS A 168 0.62 15.73 13.95
CA CYS A 168 0.09 16.55 12.84
C CYS A 168 -1.16 15.88 12.23
N GLY A 169 -2.28 16.61 12.20
CA GLY A 169 -3.53 16.14 11.60
C GLY A 169 -4.35 17.34 11.14
N TYR A 170 -4.07 17.83 9.94
CA TYR A 170 -4.71 19.01 9.37
C TYR A 170 -6.20 18.78 9.07
N ASN A 171 -6.96 19.86 8.92
CA ASN A 171 -8.33 19.86 8.41
C ASN A 171 -8.56 21.18 7.66
N CYS A 172 -9.48 21.21 6.69
CA CYS A 172 -9.75 22.38 5.85
C CYS A 172 -11.21 22.31 5.41
N SER A 173 -11.92 23.44 5.29
CA SER A 173 -13.36 23.43 5.00
C SER A 173 -13.86 24.65 4.24
N LEU A 174 -13.82 24.54 2.90
CA LEU A 174 -14.66 25.22 1.91
C LEU A 174 -14.95 24.21 0.80
#